data_AF-M1QLC5-F1
#
_entry.id   AF-M1QLC5-F1
#
_cell.length_a   1.000
_cell.length_b   1.000
_cell.length_c   1.000
_cell.angle_alpha   90.00
_cell.angle_beta   90.00
_cell.angle_gamma   90.00
#
_symmetry.space_group_name_H-M   'P 1'
#
loop_
_entity.id
_entity.type
_entity.pdbx_description
1 polymer ?
#
loop_
_entity_poly.entity_id
_entity_poly.type
_entity_poly.pdbx_seq_one_letter_code
_entity_poly.pdbx_strand_id
1 'polypeptide(L)'
;MEFEKLRHGTELIKRGFARMQKGGVIMDVTTPEQARIAEEAGAVAVMALQAVPADLRKAGGVARMADPEIVQQIIDTVTIPVMAKARIGHFVEAEILEALGVDMVDESEVLTPADPFYHIDKTQFTVPFVCGARNLGEALRRINEGAAMIRTKGEAGTGDVSQAVKHMKQIQGEIRALAGKTKEELIMVAREIEAPIELVVETAKMQRLPVVNFAALASLRSRGLIYKLFR
;
A
#
# COMPACT_ATOMS: atom_id res chain seq x y z
N MET A 1 16.04 15.94 -25.83
CA MET A 1 15.60 15.22 -24.62
C MET A 1 14.10 15.04 -24.73
N GLU A 2 13.59 13.82 -24.77
CA GLU A 2 12.15 13.55 -24.77
C GLU A 2 11.61 13.82 -23.36
N PHE A 3 11.17 15.04 -23.10
CA PHE A 3 10.58 15.46 -21.82
C PHE A 3 9.33 14.64 -21.46
N GLU A 4 8.66 14.04 -22.44
CA GLU A 4 7.51 13.15 -22.23
C GLU A 4 7.85 11.88 -21.44
N LYS A 5 9.09 11.36 -21.56
CA LYS A 5 9.57 10.20 -20.78
C LYS A 5 9.91 10.54 -19.33
N LEU A 6 9.92 11.83 -18.97
CA LEU A 6 10.21 12.34 -17.63
C LEU A 6 8.94 12.85 -16.92
N ARG A 7 7.74 12.57 -17.48
CA ARG A 7 6.46 13.01 -16.90
C ARG A 7 6.19 12.44 -15.52
N HIS A 8 6.74 11.28 -15.20
CA HIS A 8 6.53 10.61 -13.92
C HIS A 8 7.81 10.51 -13.10
N GLY A 9 7.66 10.67 -11.79
CA GLY A 9 8.74 10.50 -10.83
C GLY A 9 9.42 9.15 -11.03
N THR A 10 10.76 9.14 -11.04
CA THR A 10 11.50 7.88 -11.24
C THR A 10 11.16 6.90 -10.13
N GLU A 11 11.22 5.61 -10.45
CA GLU A 11 10.98 4.54 -9.46
C GLU A 11 11.84 4.72 -8.20
N LEU A 12 13.08 5.18 -8.37
CA LEU A 12 13.99 5.46 -7.25
C LEU A 12 13.44 6.52 -6.30
N ILE A 13 12.85 7.60 -6.82
CA ILE A 13 12.27 8.69 -6.02
C ILE A 13 11.05 8.16 -5.26
N LYS A 14 10.15 7.46 -5.94
CA LYS A 14 8.95 6.86 -5.33
C LYS A 14 9.31 5.90 -4.19
N ARG A 15 10.27 5.00 -4.43
CA ARG A 15 10.79 4.07 -3.41
C ARG A 15 11.51 4.82 -2.27
N GLY A 16 12.20 5.92 -2.57
CA GLY A 16 12.86 6.78 -1.60
C GLY A 16 11.88 7.44 -0.64
N PHE A 17 10.81 8.03 -1.18
CA PHE A 17 9.73 8.63 -0.40
C PHE A 17 9.07 7.60 0.53
N ALA A 18 8.69 6.43 0.00
CA ALA A 18 8.11 5.35 0.81
C ALA A 18 9.05 4.87 1.94
N ARG A 19 10.37 4.94 1.74
CA ARG A 19 11.37 4.58 2.77
C ARG A 19 11.45 5.59 3.91
N MET A 20 11.08 6.84 3.71
CA MET A 20 11.08 7.85 4.78
C MET A 20 10.05 7.53 5.87
N GLN A 21 9.00 6.78 5.53
CA GLN A 21 7.96 6.37 6.48
C GLN A 21 8.41 5.23 7.41
N LYS A 22 9.57 4.59 7.13
CA LYS A 22 10.02 3.39 7.83
C LYS A 22 10.16 3.63 9.33
N GLY A 23 9.54 2.74 10.12
CA GLY A 23 9.60 2.77 11.59
C GLY A 23 8.51 3.61 12.25
N GLY A 24 7.69 4.31 11.47
CA GLY A 24 6.54 5.06 11.94
C GLY A 24 5.23 4.29 11.98
N VAL A 25 4.17 5.02 12.29
CA VAL A 25 2.78 4.58 12.24
C VAL A 25 2.00 5.45 11.26
N ILE A 26 1.24 4.81 10.37
CA ILE A 26 0.25 5.51 9.53
C ILE A 26 -1.13 5.28 10.16
N MET A 27 -1.90 6.35 10.35
CA MET A 27 -3.22 6.29 11.00
C MET A 27 -4.35 6.63 10.01
N ASP A 28 -5.37 5.77 9.98
CA ASP A 28 -6.62 6.02 9.27
C ASP A 28 -7.43 7.15 9.94
N VAL A 29 -7.88 8.13 9.14
CA VAL A 29 -8.65 9.30 9.59
C VAL A 29 -9.80 9.63 8.63
N THR A 30 -10.95 10.04 9.19
CA THR A 30 -12.15 10.42 8.42
C THR A 30 -12.48 11.91 8.51
N THR A 31 -11.80 12.65 9.38
CA THR A 31 -12.03 14.09 9.59
C THR A 31 -10.72 14.85 9.79
N PRO A 32 -10.69 16.17 9.50
CA PRO A 32 -9.55 17.04 9.80
C PRO A 32 -9.09 16.97 11.26
N GLU A 33 -10.04 16.94 12.21
CA GLU A 33 -9.71 16.86 13.63
C GLU A 33 -9.01 15.54 13.99
N GLN A 34 -9.42 14.42 13.39
CA GLN A 34 -8.70 13.15 13.58
C GLN A 34 -7.30 13.20 12.99
N ALA A 35 -7.12 13.88 11.84
CA ALA A 35 -5.81 14.06 11.23
C ALA A 35 -4.86 14.84 12.14
N ARG A 36 -5.33 15.95 12.72
CA ARG A 36 -4.57 16.75 13.69
C ARG A 36 -4.16 15.92 14.92
N ILE A 37 -5.10 15.15 15.48
CA ILE A 37 -4.82 14.25 16.62
C ILE A 37 -3.78 13.20 16.26
N ALA A 38 -3.86 12.62 15.05
CA ALA A 38 -2.89 11.62 14.60
C ALA A 38 -1.47 12.21 14.46
N GLU A 39 -1.35 13.41 13.91
CA GLU A 39 -0.09 14.14 13.82
C GLU A 39 0.49 14.45 15.21
N GLU A 40 -0.31 14.99 16.13
CA GLU A 40 0.11 15.26 17.52
C GLU A 40 0.52 13.99 18.28
N ALA A 41 -0.09 12.85 17.94
CA ALA A 41 0.27 11.54 18.49
C ALA A 41 1.56 10.94 17.89
N GLY A 42 2.19 11.61 16.93
CA GLY A 42 3.44 11.17 16.29
C GLY A 42 3.25 10.17 15.15
N ALA A 43 2.09 10.19 14.47
CA ALA A 43 1.95 9.49 13.21
C ALA A 43 2.95 10.04 12.17
N VAL A 44 3.52 9.17 11.34
CA VAL A 44 4.41 9.60 10.23
C VAL A 44 3.64 9.94 8.96
N ALA A 45 2.37 9.57 8.91
CA ALA A 45 1.42 9.92 7.86
C ALA A 45 0.00 9.58 8.32
N VAL A 46 -0.98 10.13 7.62
CA VAL A 46 -2.39 9.78 7.77
C VAL A 46 -2.95 9.16 6.49
N MET A 47 -4.00 8.35 6.63
CA MET A 47 -4.73 7.76 5.52
C MET A 47 -6.15 8.32 5.55
N ALA A 48 -6.50 9.16 4.58
CA ALA A 48 -7.81 9.76 4.41
C ALA A 48 -8.80 8.74 3.82
N LEU A 49 -9.97 8.64 4.44
CA LEU A 49 -11.06 7.74 4.04
C LEU A 49 -12.43 8.30 4.39
N GLN A 50 -13.46 7.90 3.62
CA GLN A 50 -14.84 8.32 3.87
C GLN A 50 -15.39 7.76 5.19
N ALA A 51 -15.09 6.49 5.47
CA ALA A 51 -15.59 5.74 6.61
C ALA A 51 -14.62 4.63 6.99
N VAL A 52 -14.48 4.36 8.28
CA VAL A 52 -13.53 3.36 8.78
C VAL A 52 -13.89 1.95 8.27
N PRO A 53 -12.92 1.06 8.05
CA PRO A 53 -13.18 -0.28 7.49
C PRO A 53 -14.24 -1.10 8.23
N ALA A 54 -14.33 -0.93 9.55
CA ALA A 54 -15.33 -1.61 10.38
C ALA A 54 -16.77 -1.16 10.06
N ASP A 55 -16.95 0.10 9.68
CA ASP A 55 -18.27 0.66 9.36
C ASP A 55 -18.64 0.38 7.91
N LEU A 56 -17.67 0.41 6.98
CA LEU A 56 -17.87 -0.05 5.60
C LEU A 56 -18.42 -1.49 5.54
N ARG A 57 -17.91 -2.40 6.40
CA ARG A 57 -18.43 -3.78 6.48
C ARG A 57 -19.87 -3.86 7.00
N LYS A 58 -20.23 -3.04 7.98
CA LYS A 58 -21.57 -3.06 8.59
C LYS A 58 -22.63 -2.44 7.70
N ALA A 59 -22.29 -1.31 7.06
CA ALA A 59 -23.21 -0.57 6.22
C ALA A 59 -23.69 -1.41 5.02
N GLY A 60 -22.82 -2.31 4.53
CA GLY A 60 -23.06 -2.98 3.27
C GLY A 60 -23.03 -1.99 2.10
N GLY A 61 -22.96 -2.52 0.87
CA GLY A 61 -22.91 -1.70 -0.34
C GLY A 61 -21.49 -1.41 -0.82
N VAL A 62 -21.39 -0.43 -1.73
CA VAL A 62 -20.17 -0.16 -2.49
C VAL A 62 -19.29 0.86 -1.77
N ALA A 63 -18.12 0.42 -1.32
CA ALA A 63 -17.09 1.27 -0.75
C ALA A 63 -16.22 1.88 -1.88
N ARG A 64 -16.05 3.20 -1.88
CA ARG A 64 -15.38 3.98 -2.93
C ARG A 64 -14.28 4.88 -2.34
N MET A 65 -13.55 5.57 -3.21
CA MET A 65 -12.67 6.69 -2.83
C MET A 65 -13.42 7.70 -1.94
N ALA A 66 -12.70 8.32 -1.01
CA ALA A 66 -13.23 9.39 -0.18
C ALA A 66 -13.63 10.61 -1.03
N ASP A 67 -14.59 11.39 -0.54
CA ASP A 67 -14.95 12.66 -1.18
C ASP A 67 -13.69 13.54 -1.32
N PRO A 68 -13.38 14.05 -2.54
CA PRO A 68 -12.28 14.99 -2.76
C PRO A 68 -12.23 16.15 -1.76
N GLU A 69 -13.39 16.66 -1.32
CA GLU A 69 -13.46 17.75 -0.35
C GLU A 69 -12.88 17.32 1.02
N ILE A 70 -13.19 16.11 1.49
CA ILE A 70 -12.67 15.58 2.75
C ILE A 70 -11.16 15.36 2.65
N VAL A 71 -10.69 14.81 1.52
CA VAL A 71 -9.25 14.60 1.29
C VAL A 71 -8.51 15.92 1.31
N GLN A 72 -9.01 16.94 0.60
CA GLN A 72 -8.40 18.27 0.57
C GLN A 72 -8.36 18.91 1.96
N GLN A 73 -9.46 18.87 2.71
CA GLN A 73 -9.49 19.39 4.07
C GLN A 73 -8.47 18.72 4.99
N ILE A 74 -8.26 17.40 4.85
CA ILE A 74 -7.23 16.67 5.61
C ILE A 74 -5.83 17.12 5.21
N ILE A 75 -5.55 17.24 3.90
CA ILE A 75 -4.27 17.76 3.37
C ILE A 75 -3.96 19.14 3.96
N ASP A 76 -4.93 20.04 3.95
CA ASP A 76 -4.76 21.42 4.42
C ASP A 76 -4.58 21.52 5.94
N THR A 77 -4.90 20.46 6.70
CA THR A 77 -4.91 20.47 8.17
C THR A 77 -3.60 19.99 8.80
N VAL A 78 -2.88 19.08 8.15
CA VAL A 78 -1.67 18.45 8.72
C VAL A 78 -0.43 18.72 7.88
N THR A 79 0.75 18.61 8.52
CA THR A 79 2.03 18.78 7.83
C THR A 79 2.71 17.46 7.47
N ILE A 80 2.27 16.35 8.09
CA ILE A 80 2.70 15.00 7.75
C ILE A 80 2.04 14.49 6.46
N PRO A 81 2.69 13.57 5.72
CA PRO A 81 2.14 13.06 4.46
C PRO A 81 0.72 12.49 4.58
N VAL A 82 -0.12 12.78 3.59
CA VAL A 82 -1.50 12.31 3.48
C VAL A 82 -1.61 11.27 2.38
N MET A 83 -2.12 10.09 2.72
CA MET A 83 -2.45 9.03 1.78
C MET A 83 -3.96 8.95 1.58
N ALA A 84 -4.40 8.42 0.45
CA ALA A 84 -5.82 8.14 0.22
C ALA A 84 -6.02 6.82 -0.54
N LYS A 85 -7.22 6.24 -0.43
CA LYS A 85 -7.54 4.94 -1.02
C LYS A 85 -8.23 5.08 -2.38
N ALA A 86 -7.76 4.31 -3.34
CA ALA A 86 -8.45 4.06 -4.62
C ALA A 86 -8.91 2.60 -4.70
N ARG A 87 -10.00 2.33 -5.40
CA ARG A 87 -10.45 0.95 -5.67
C ARG A 87 -9.46 0.23 -6.57
N ILE A 88 -9.32 -1.09 -6.38
CA ILE A 88 -8.52 -1.94 -7.27
C ILE A 88 -8.99 -1.76 -8.72
N GLY A 89 -8.02 -1.44 -9.59
CA GLY A 89 -8.23 -1.22 -11.02
C GLY A 89 -8.85 0.12 -11.41
N HIS A 90 -9.25 0.98 -10.46
CA HIS A 90 -9.90 2.25 -10.77
C HIS A 90 -8.90 3.39 -11.01
N PHE A 91 -8.19 3.37 -12.13
CA PHE A 91 -7.15 4.36 -12.43
C PHE A 91 -7.65 5.82 -12.38
N VAL A 92 -8.90 6.10 -12.77
CA VAL A 92 -9.49 7.45 -12.68
C VAL A 92 -9.63 7.96 -11.25
N GLU A 93 -9.85 7.07 -10.26
CA GLU A 93 -9.84 7.49 -8.85
C GLU A 93 -8.42 7.89 -8.43
N ALA A 94 -7.41 7.15 -8.90
CA ALA A 94 -6.02 7.49 -8.63
C ALA A 94 -5.59 8.79 -9.34
N GLU A 95 -6.08 9.08 -10.56
CA GLU A 95 -5.85 10.34 -11.25
C GLU A 95 -6.43 11.53 -10.47
N ILE A 96 -7.64 11.37 -9.92
CA ILE A 96 -8.25 12.39 -9.06
C ILE A 96 -7.40 12.60 -7.81
N LEU A 97 -6.98 11.54 -7.12
CA LEU A 97 -6.15 11.66 -5.92
C LEU A 97 -4.78 12.29 -6.20
N GLU A 98 -4.14 11.93 -7.31
CA GLU A 98 -2.89 12.56 -7.74
C GLU A 98 -3.07 14.06 -8.01
N ALA A 99 -4.18 14.44 -8.66
CA ALA A 99 -4.50 15.85 -8.93
C ALA A 99 -4.80 16.65 -7.65
N LEU A 100 -5.38 16.02 -6.62
CA LEU A 100 -5.57 16.62 -5.29
C LEU A 100 -4.25 16.79 -4.52
N GLY A 101 -3.18 16.13 -4.95
CA GLY A 101 -1.87 16.24 -4.31
C GLY A 101 -1.69 15.35 -3.09
N VAL A 102 -2.34 14.17 -3.04
CA VAL A 102 -2.00 13.18 -2.01
C VAL A 102 -0.56 12.71 -2.17
N ASP A 103 0.11 12.43 -1.05
CA ASP A 103 1.50 11.99 -1.05
C ASP A 103 1.69 10.54 -1.47
N MET A 104 0.68 9.68 -1.26
CA MET A 104 0.63 8.30 -1.75
C MET A 104 -0.82 7.82 -1.96
N VAL A 105 -1.00 6.93 -2.94
CA VAL A 105 -2.27 6.25 -3.20
C VAL A 105 -2.21 4.80 -2.71
N ASP A 106 -3.17 4.37 -1.90
CA ASP A 106 -3.35 2.95 -1.53
C ASP A 106 -4.39 2.31 -2.44
N GLU A 107 -3.94 1.51 -3.40
CA GLU A 107 -4.82 0.67 -4.22
C GLU A 107 -5.32 -0.48 -3.35
N SER A 108 -6.54 -0.33 -2.84
CA SER A 108 -6.97 -1.03 -1.63
C SER A 108 -8.06 -2.07 -1.89
N GLU A 109 -7.80 -3.29 -1.44
CA GLU A 109 -8.75 -4.39 -1.37
C GLU A 109 -9.84 -4.20 -0.31
N VAL A 110 -9.73 -3.17 0.53
CA VAL A 110 -10.75 -2.82 1.54
C VAL A 110 -11.95 -2.12 0.88
N LEU A 111 -11.72 -1.45 -0.25
CA LEU A 111 -12.79 -0.89 -1.07
C LEU A 111 -13.35 -1.94 -2.02
N THR A 112 -14.55 -1.70 -2.55
CA THR A 112 -15.15 -2.61 -3.55
C THR A 112 -14.33 -2.54 -4.84
N PRO A 113 -13.75 -3.64 -5.36
CA PRO A 113 -12.97 -3.60 -6.60
C PRO A 113 -13.77 -3.00 -7.76
N ALA A 114 -13.12 -2.17 -8.58
CA ALA A 114 -13.73 -1.64 -9.79
C ALA A 114 -13.44 -2.52 -11.00
N ASP A 115 -12.22 -3.09 -11.06
CA ASP A 115 -11.85 -4.13 -12.01
C ASP A 115 -11.42 -5.38 -11.22
N PRO A 116 -12.09 -6.54 -11.41
CA PRO A 116 -11.75 -7.77 -10.71
C PRO A 116 -10.52 -8.49 -11.32
N PHE A 117 -10.07 -8.10 -12.51
CA PHE A 117 -8.99 -8.77 -13.24
C PHE A 117 -7.68 -7.98 -13.22
N TYR A 118 -7.76 -6.66 -13.40
CA TYR A 118 -6.58 -5.81 -13.58
C TYR A 118 -6.42 -4.81 -12.45
N HIS A 119 -5.18 -4.69 -11.96
CA HIS A 119 -4.79 -3.60 -11.07
C HIS A 119 -4.36 -2.39 -11.91
N ILE A 120 -4.28 -1.23 -11.26
CA ILE A 120 -3.80 0.02 -11.87
C ILE A 120 -2.36 -0.18 -12.36
N ASP A 121 -2.05 0.30 -13.57
CA ASP A 121 -0.67 0.49 -14.02
C ASP A 121 -0.08 1.72 -13.33
N LYS A 122 0.62 1.50 -12.21
CA LYS A 122 1.14 2.53 -11.30
C LYS A 122 2.39 3.20 -11.87
N THR A 123 2.90 2.72 -13.01
CA THR A 123 4.02 3.34 -13.72
C THR A 123 3.61 4.61 -14.45
N GLN A 124 2.31 4.77 -14.75
CA GLN A 124 1.71 5.93 -15.43
C GLN A 124 1.36 7.08 -14.48
N PHE A 125 1.84 7.05 -13.24
CA PHE A 125 1.57 8.04 -12.21
C PHE A 125 2.87 8.58 -11.66
N THR A 126 2.88 9.82 -11.18
CA THR A 126 3.97 10.40 -10.42
C THR A 126 3.87 10.03 -8.94
N VAL A 127 2.65 10.01 -8.40
CA VAL A 127 2.37 9.65 -7.01
C VAL A 127 2.80 8.19 -6.74
N PRO A 128 3.47 7.89 -5.61
CA PRO A 128 3.79 6.52 -5.22
C PRO A 128 2.54 5.75 -4.79
N PHE A 129 2.55 4.44 -5.04
CA PHE A 129 1.46 3.55 -4.67
C PHE A 129 1.83 2.58 -3.55
N VAL A 130 0.86 2.33 -2.68
CA VAL A 130 0.84 1.27 -1.68
C VAL A 130 -0.12 0.17 -2.15
N CYS A 131 0.30 -1.09 -2.06
CA CYS A 131 -0.56 -2.23 -2.37
C CYS A 131 -0.54 -3.31 -1.28
N GLY A 132 -1.67 -3.99 -1.11
CA GLY A 132 -1.79 -5.15 -0.23
C GLY A 132 -1.22 -6.43 -0.84
N ALA A 133 -0.57 -7.27 -0.02
CA ALA A 133 -0.15 -8.62 -0.39
C ALA A 133 -0.34 -9.65 0.75
N ARG A 134 -0.59 -10.91 0.40
CA ARG A 134 -0.74 -12.06 1.32
C ARG A 134 0.47 -13.00 1.29
N ASN A 135 1.18 -13.02 0.16
CA ASN A 135 2.33 -13.88 -0.11
C ASN A 135 3.35 -13.14 -1.01
N LEU A 136 4.51 -13.76 -1.25
CA LEU A 136 5.59 -13.16 -2.02
C LEU A 136 5.20 -12.92 -3.48
N GLY A 137 4.54 -13.90 -4.12
CA GLY A 137 4.09 -13.78 -5.51
C GLY A 137 3.21 -12.55 -5.73
N GLU A 138 2.20 -12.37 -4.87
CA GLU A 138 1.32 -11.20 -4.90
C GLU A 138 2.10 -9.90 -4.70
N ALA A 139 3.02 -9.85 -3.73
CA ALA A 139 3.84 -8.67 -3.49
C ALA A 139 4.70 -8.30 -4.70
N LEU A 140 5.39 -9.28 -5.31
CA LEU A 140 6.25 -9.04 -6.47
C LEU A 140 5.45 -8.62 -7.71
N ARG A 141 4.23 -9.16 -7.92
CA ARG A 141 3.36 -8.68 -9.00
C ARG A 141 2.94 -7.22 -8.80
N ARG A 142 2.56 -6.81 -7.59
CA ARG A 142 2.23 -5.40 -7.30
C ARG A 142 3.42 -4.47 -7.51
N ILE A 143 4.62 -4.90 -7.12
CA ILE A 143 5.86 -4.14 -7.36
C ILE A 143 6.13 -4.01 -8.86
N ASN A 144 5.94 -5.09 -9.63
CA ASN A 144 6.08 -5.07 -11.09
C ASN A 144 5.11 -4.09 -11.77
N GLU A 145 3.91 -3.93 -11.22
CA GLU A 145 2.92 -2.96 -11.68
C GLU A 145 3.24 -1.52 -11.22
N GLY A 146 4.33 -1.29 -10.48
CA GLY A 146 4.79 0.03 -10.05
C GLY A 146 4.50 0.40 -8.59
N ALA A 147 4.11 -0.55 -7.73
CA ALA A 147 3.94 -0.27 -6.30
C ALA A 147 5.28 0.11 -5.65
N ALA A 148 5.31 1.26 -4.98
CA ALA A 148 6.47 1.77 -4.25
C ALA A 148 6.55 1.24 -2.82
N MET A 149 5.46 0.64 -2.33
CA MET A 149 5.31 0.13 -0.98
C MET A 149 4.34 -1.06 -0.96
N ILE A 150 4.67 -2.06 -0.14
CA ILE A 150 3.79 -3.20 0.13
C ILE A 150 3.31 -3.12 1.57
N ARG A 151 2.08 -3.57 1.78
CA ARG A 151 1.52 -3.83 3.10
C ARG A 151 0.92 -5.23 3.14
N THR A 152 0.89 -5.86 4.31
CA THR A 152 0.13 -7.10 4.46
C THR A 152 -1.37 -6.83 4.28
N LYS A 153 -2.10 -7.77 3.67
CA LYS A 153 -3.56 -7.75 3.74
C LYS A 153 -3.96 -8.18 5.16
N GLY A 154 -4.71 -7.35 5.87
CA GLY A 154 -5.28 -7.72 7.18
C GLY A 154 -6.71 -8.23 7.01
N GLU A 155 -7.34 -8.63 8.10
CA GLU A 155 -8.79 -8.66 8.15
C GLU A 155 -9.30 -7.27 8.58
N ALA A 156 -9.31 -6.33 7.63
CA ALA A 156 -9.58 -4.93 7.93
C ALA A 156 -10.93 -4.75 8.66
N GLY A 157 -10.92 -4.11 9.83
CA GLY A 157 -12.12 -3.77 10.59
C GLY A 157 -12.59 -4.80 11.63
N THR A 158 -11.92 -5.95 11.82
CA THR A 158 -12.31 -6.94 12.86
C THR A 158 -11.60 -6.78 14.19
N GLY A 159 -10.48 -6.06 14.22
CA GLY A 159 -9.59 -6.00 15.39
C GLY A 159 -8.70 -7.25 15.55
N ASP A 160 -8.79 -8.21 14.63
CA ASP A 160 -7.96 -9.41 14.64
C ASP A 160 -6.66 -9.20 13.84
N VAL A 161 -5.53 -9.35 14.53
CA VAL A 161 -4.18 -9.22 13.95
C VAL A 161 -3.67 -10.53 13.35
N SER A 162 -4.35 -11.66 13.58
CA SER A 162 -3.91 -13.00 13.19
C SER A 162 -3.59 -13.11 11.70
N GLN A 163 -4.43 -12.54 10.83
CA GLN A 163 -4.24 -12.54 9.38
C GLN A 163 -3.03 -11.71 8.95
N ALA A 164 -2.85 -10.53 9.55
CA ALA A 164 -1.70 -9.68 9.25
C ALA A 164 -0.38 -10.37 9.65
N VAL A 165 -0.34 -11.04 10.81
CA VAL A 165 0.80 -11.84 11.26
C VAL A 165 1.05 -13.04 10.34
N LYS A 166 -0.02 -13.75 9.93
CA LYS A 166 0.07 -14.88 9.00
C LYS A 166 0.71 -14.46 7.68
N HIS A 167 0.21 -13.41 7.03
CA HIS A 167 0.74 -12.94 5.75
C HIS A 167 2.17 -12.41 5.88
N MET A 168 2.50 -11.72 6.97
CA MET A 168 3.88 -11.30 7.23
C MET A 168 4.82 -12.51 7.33
N LYS A 169 4.44 -13.53 8.13
CA LYS A 169 5.23 -14.75 8.26
C LYS A 169 5.36 -15.51 6.94
N GLN A 170 4.29 -15.54 6.14
CA GLN A 170 4.28 -16.18 4.83
C GLN A 170 5.25 -15.49 3.86
N ILE A 171 5.11 -14.18 3.67
CA ILE A 171 6.02 -13.39 2.81
C ILE A 171 7.48 -13.57 3.25
N GLN A 172 7.77 -13.44 4.54
CA GLN A 172 9.14 -13.58 5.05
C GLN A 172 9.66 -15.02 4.94
N GLY A 173 8.80 -16.03 5.11
CA GLY A 173 9.15 -17.43 4.94
C GLY A 173 9.51 -17.76 3.49
N GLU A 174 8.72 -17.29 2.55
CA GLU A 174 8.95 -17.44 1.11
C GLU A 174 10.24 -16.73 0.68
N ILE A 175 10.53 -15.52 1.21
CA ILE A 175 11.80 -14.82 0.97
C ILE A 175 12.99 -15.64 1.49
N ARG A 176 12.94 -16.15 2.73
CA ARG A 176 14.00 -16.99 3.29
C ARG A 176 14.23 -18.26 2.48
N ALA A 177 13.16 -18.84 1.94
CA ALA A 177 13.25 -20.04 1.11
C ALA A 177 14.01 -19.80 -0.22
N LEU A 178 14.15 -18.54 -0.67
CA LEU A 178 14.97 -18.21 -1.84
C LEU A 178 16.47 -18.27 -1.58
N ALA A 179 16.91 -18.23 -0.32
CA ALA A 179 18.32 -18.18 0.03
C ALA A 179 19.06 -19.42 -0.45
N GLY A 180 20.19 -19.22 -1.14
CA GLY A 180 21.04 -20.32 -1.63
C GLY A 180 20.55 -21.05 -2.88
N LYS A 181 19.39 -20.67 -3.44
CA LYS A 181 18.89 -21.26 -4.70
C LYS A 181 19.76 -20.88 -5.89
N THR A 182 19.94 -21.81 -6.83
CA THR A 182 20.58 -21.53 -8.13
C THR A 182 19.66 -20.71 -9.03
N LYS A 183 20.18 -20.23 -10.16
CA LYS A 183 19.40 -19.47 -11.13
C LYS A 183 18.24 -20.30 -11.69
N GLU A 184 18.47 -21.57 -12.00
CA GLU A 184 17.47 -22.51 -12.51
C GLU A 184 16.35 -22.75 -11.50
N GLU A 185 16.70 -22.91 -10.23
CA GLU A 185 15.73 -23.06 -9.14
C GLU A 185 14.91 -21.79 -8.94
N LEU A 186 15.52 -20.60 -9.05
CA LEU A 186 14.79 -19.33 -8.97
C LEU A 186 13.84 -19.13 -10.15
N ILE A 187 14.19 -19.61 -11.36
CA ILE A 187 13.28 -19.62 -12.52
C ILE A 187 12.06 -20.50 -12.26
N MET A 188 12.26 -21.67 -11.64
CA MET A 188 11.15 -22.55 -11.25
C MET A 188 10.24 -21.86 -10.24
N VAL A 189 10.80 -21.26 -9.18
CA VAL A 189 10.02 -20.51 -8.18
C VAL A 189 9.24 -19.36 -8.82
N ALA A 190 9.86 -18.58 -9.71
CA ALA A 190 9.20 -17.46 -10.39
C ALA A 190 7.95 -17.91 -11.18
N ARG A 191 8.00 -19.09 -11.79
CA ARG A 191 6.84 -19.69 -12.47
C ARG A 191 5.75 -20.12 -11.48
N GLU A 192 6.14 -20.77 -10.38
CA GLU A 192 5.19 -21.26 -9.36
C GLU A 192 4.43 -20.13 -8.66
N ILE A 193 5.11 -19.03 -8.35
CA ILE A 193 4.49 -17.90 -7.65
C ILE A 193 3.94 -16.84 -8.61
N GLU A 194 4.04 -17.07 -9.92
CA GLU A 194 3.63 -16.15 -10.99
C GLU A 194 4.21 -14.73 -10.79
N ALA A 195 5.53 -14.63 -10.62
CA ALA A 195 6.23 -13.36 -10.43
C ALA A 195 7.35 -13.17 -11.44
N PRO A 196 7.72 -11.90 -11.78
CA PRO A 196 8.84 -11.63 -12.66
C PRO A 196 10.16 -12.17 -12.10
N ILE A 197 10.92 -12.87 -12.94
CA ILE A 197 12.16 -13.52 -12.52
C ILE A 197 13.18 -12.50 -12.00
N GLU A 198 13.24 -11.31 -12.59
CA GLU A 198 14.14 -10.24 -12.18
C GLU A 198 13.89 -9.84 -10.73
N LEU A 199 12.62 -9.70 -10.33
CA LEU A 199 12.24 -9.35 -8.97
C LEU A 199 12.46 -10.50 -7.99
N VAL A 200 12.26 -11.75 -8.43
CA VAL A 200 12.58 -12.94 -7.61
C VAL A 200 14.08 -13.01 -7.33
N VAL A 201 14.92 -12.78 -8.34
CA VAL A 201 16.38 -12.76 -8.21
C VAL A 201 16.84 -11.59 -7.33
N GLU A 202 16.29 -10.38 -7.53
CA GLU A 202 16.58 -9.21 -6.68
C GLU A 202 16.22 -9.50 -5.22
N THR A 203 15.03 -10.05 -4.98
CA THR A 203 14.57 -10.42 -3.64
C THR A 203 15.44 -11.50 -3.00
N ALA A 204 15.84 -12.52 -3.76
CA ALA A 204 16.73 -13.57 -3.28
C ALA A 204 18.11 -13.01 -2.87
N LYS A 205 18.67 -12.09 -3.64
CA LYS A 205 19.94 -11.43 -3.33
C LYS A 205 19.84 -10.51 -2.11
N MET A 206 18.75 -9.76 -2.00
CA MET A 206 18.56 -8.78 -0.93
C MET A 206 18.06 -9.40 0.37
N GLN A 207 17.48 -10.60 0.31
CA GLN A 207 16.79 -11.27 1.42
C GLN A 207 15.71 -10.39 2.07
N ARG A 208 15.05 -9.58 1.24
CA ARG A 208 13.90 -8.73 1.58
C ARG A 208 13.21 -8.29 0.29
N LEU A 209 11.99 -7.76 0.40
CA LEU A 209 11.36 -7.07 -0.72
C LEU A 209 12.20 -5.87 -1.18
N PRO A 210 12.21 -5.55 -2.48
CA PRO A 210 12.95 -4.41 -3.03
C PRO A 210 12.34 -3.05 -2.60
N VAL A 211 11.09 -3.07 -2.15
CA VAL A 211 10.35 -1.95 -1.56
C VAL A 211 10.10 -2.13 -0.06
N VAL A 212 9.57 -1.10 0.60
CA VAL A 212 9.22 -1.17 2.03
C VAL A 212 8.00 -2.05 2.24
N ASN A 213 8.00 -2.83 3.33
CA ASN A 213 6.90 -3.73 3.70
C ASN A 213 6.35 -3.35 5.08
N PHE A 214 5.10 -2.90 5.14
CA PHE A 214 4.38 -2.60 6.39
C PHE A 214 3.42 -3.72 6.78
N ALA A 215 3.14 -3.87 8.08
CA ALA A 215 1.97 -4.64 8.48
C ALA A 215 0.76 -3.72 8.62
N ALA A 216 -0.34 -4.08 7.98
CA ALA A 216 -1.62 -3.41 8.17
C ALA A 216 -2.39 -4.13 9.29
N LEU A 217 -2.66 -3.43 10.41
CA LEU A 217 -3.31 -4.02 11.58
C LEU A 217 -4.73 -3.46 11.73
N ALA A 218 -5.70 -4.36 11.88
CA ALA A 218 -7.03 -3.98 12.31
C ALA A 218 -6.99 -3.49 13.76
N SER A 219 -7.20 -2.19 13.98
CA SER A 219 -7.37 -1.64 15.32
C SER A 219 -8.85 -1.62 15.71
N LEU A 220 -9.12 -1.74 17.01
CA LEU A 220 -10.46 -1.83 17.59
C LEU A 220 -11.28 -0.55 17.34
N ARG A 221 -12.53 -0.74 16.91
CA ARG A 221 -13.76 0.09 16.81
C ARG A 221 -13.76 1.63 16.93
N SER A 222 -12.74 2.30 17.46
CA SER A 222 -12.69 3.75 17.68
C SER A 222 -11.34 4.40 17.33
N ARG A 223 -10.34 3.61 16.91
CA ARG A 223 -9.02 4.09 16.48
C ARG A 223 -8.69 3.37 15.18
N GLY A 224 -8.58 4.09 14.07
CA GLY A 224 -8.44 3.55 12.71
C GLY A 224 -7.31 2.52 12.51
N LEU A 225 -7.22 1.92 11.30
CA LEU A 225 -6.17 0.96 10.97
C LEU A 225 -4.78 1.55 11.29
N ILE A 226 -3.93 0.75 11.95
CA ILE A 226 -2.56 1.13 12.28
C ILE A 226 -1.63 0.35 11.35
N TYR A 227 -0.89 1.07 10.53
CA TYR A 227 0.21 0.45 9.79
C TYR A 227 1.47 0.52 10.64
N LYS A 228 2.03 -0.62 11.05
CA LYS A 228 3.27 -0.68 11.84
C LYS A 228 4.29 -1.56 11.14
N LEU A 229 5.53 -1.07 11.03
CA LEU A 229 6.63 -1.87 10.53
C LEU A 229 7.00 -2.94 11.58
N PHE A 230 6.95 -4.21 11.22
CA PHE A 230 7.67 -5.24 11.98
C PHE A 230 9.13 -5.24 11.51
N ARG A 231 10.05 -5.16 12.47
CA ARG A 231 11.49 -5.32 12.21
C ARG A 231 11.79 -6.76 11.80
#